data_AF-A0A165QF70-F1
#
_entry.id   AF-A0A165QF70-F1
#
_cell.length_a   1.000
_cell.length_b   1.000
_cell.length_c   1.000
_cell.angle_alpha   90.00
_cell.angle_beta   90.00
_cell.angle_gamma   90.00
#
_symmetry.space_group_name_H-M   'P 1'
#
loop_
_entity.id
_entity.type
_entity.pdbx_description
1 polymer ?
#
loop_
_entity_poly.entity_id
_entity_poly.type
_entity_poly.pdbx_seq_one_letter_code
_entity_poly.pdbx_strand_id
1 'polypeptide(L)'
;MEVKELTFKGSEKTVLYACGACGLLHSPTIYACDSEKAHATAHRFAEDCCKPKVCECGVELGKSHYTACEKCRERKRLEAAQVVKAEDYHGVVQSETNSGDWGEGYFSDLGEISEHCHGHDETEPAYVFTCTEKLLQIDPESILLNAADDMHEDAHDQIEAADELFAFIKEWNTKQHCKTYYPNWKQVIILDQARFDAVLKQPTYPI
;
A
#
# COMPACT_ATOMS: atom_id res chain seq x y z
N MET A 1 -11.27 4.65 -28.92
CA MET A 1 -11.23 6.08 -29.34
C MET A 1 -10.05 6.23 -30.30
N GLU A 2 -10.12 7.16 -31.24
CA GLU A 2 -9.02 7.37 -32.19
C GLU A 2 -7.79 7.93 -31.46
N VAL A 3 -6.63 7.27 -31.60
CA VAL A 3 -5.35 7.73 -31.07
C VAL A 3 -4.64 8.53 -32.15
N LYS A 4 -4.08 9.68 -31.79
CA LYS A 4 -3.28 10.48 -32.73
C LYS A 4 -1.80 10.19 -32.52
N GLU A 5 -1.15 9.74 -33.57
CA GLU A 5 0.30 9.58 -33.60
C GLU A 5 0.99 10.91 -33.90
N LEU A 6 2.00 11.25 -33.12
CA LEU A 6 2.75 12.49 -33.26
C LEU A 6 4.16 12.16 -33.74
N THR A 7 4.59 12.81 -34.81
CA THR A 7 5.94 12.73 -35.37
C THR A 7 6.61 14.11 -35.37
N PHE A 8 7.93 14.15 -35.50
CA PHE A 8 8.62 15.40 -35.82
C PHE A 8 8.42 15.76 -37.29
N LYS A 9 8.34 17.05 -37.60
CA LYS A 9 8.20 17.53 -38.98
C LYS A 9 9.33 17.00 -39.86
N GLY A 10 8.98 16.28 -40.93
CA GLY A 10 9.94 15.64 -41.83
C GLY A 10 10.39 14.23 -41.42
N SER A 11 9.80 13.67 -40.36
CA SER A 11 10.00 12.29 -39.93
C SER A 11 8.69 11.50 -40.01
N GLU A 12 8.79 10.23 -40.41
CA GLU A 12 7.69 9.26 -40.33
C GLU A 12 7.70 8.46 -39.02
N LYS A 13 8.69 8.69 -38.15
CA LYS A 13 8.80 7.97 -36.88
C LYS A 13 7.89 8.61 -35.83
N THR A 14 6.92 7.84 -35.35
CA THR A 14 6.08 8.21 -34.22
C THR A 14 6.92 8.33 -32.96
N VAL A 15 6.73 9.45 -32.24
CA VAL A 15 7.46 9.76 -31.00
C VAL A 15 6.54 9.84 -29.79
N LEU A 16 5.27 10.22 -29.98
CA LEU A 16 4.27 10.34 -28.92
C LEU A 16 2.89 9.89 -29.42
N TYR A 17 2.00 9.58 -28.48
CA TYR A 17 0.61 9.24 -28.75
C TYR A 17 -0.28 10.21 -27.98
N ALA A 18 -1.30 10.75 -28.64
CA ALA A 18 -2.27 11.64 -28.00
C ALA A 18 -3.66 11.02 -27.98
N CYS A 19 -4.37 11.16 -26.86
CA CYS A 19 -5.78 10.82 -26.80
C CYS A 19 -6.57 11.70 -27.78
N GLY A 20 -7.36 11.10 -28.68
CA GLY A 20 -8.16 11.86 -29.64
C GLY A 20 -9.29 12.70 -29.02
N ALA A 21 -9.70 12.40 -27.79
CA ALA A 21 -10.78 13.11 -27.09
C ALA A 21 -10.28 14.32 -26.29
N CYS A 22 -9.30 14.13 -25.40
CA CYS A 22 -8.82 15.19 -24.49
C CYS A 22 -7.47 15.80 -24.90
N GLY A 23 -6.75 15.19 -25.86
CA GLY A 23 -5.44 15.65 -26.30
C GLY A 23 -4.28 15.34 -25.35
N LEU A 24 -4.51 14.58 -24.26
CA LEU A 24 -3.44 14.19 -23.34
C LEU A 24 -2.37 13.37 -24.06
N LEU A 25 -1.10 13.72 -23.79
CA LEU A 25 0.07 13.10 -24.41
C LEU A 25 0.60 11.94 -23.57
N HIS A 26 0.91 10.84 -24.24
CA HIS A 26 1.50 9.64 -23.68
C HIS A 26 2.84 9.38 -24.39
N SER A 27 3.93 9.43 -23.63
CA SER A 27 5.28 9.20 -24.15
C SER A 27 5.72 7.76 -23.94
N PRO A 28 6.30 7.08 -24.94
CA PRO A 28 6.96 5.79 -24.75
C PRO A 28 8.23 5.91 -23.89
N THR A 29 8.85 7.09 -23.80
CA THR A 29 10.16 7.26 -23.14
C THR A 29 10.12 7.13 -21.61
N ILE A 30 8.94 7.12 -20.99
CA ILE A 30 8.79 6.98 -19.54
C ILE A 30 8.84 5.52 -19.08
N TYR A 31 8.75 4.56 -20.01
CA TYR A 31 8.72 3.14 -19.70
C TYR A 31 10.13 2.57 -19.77
N ALA A 32 10.59 1.98 -18.67
CA ALA A 32 11.85 1.26 -18.58
C ALA A 32 11.73 -0.15 -19.20
N CYS A 33 11.41 -0.24 -20.49
CA CYS A 33 11.32 -1.49 -21.24
C CYS A 33 11.82 -1.33 -22.68
N ASP A 34 11.79 -2.40 -23.47
CA ASP A 34 12.16 -2.33 -24.89
C ASP A 34 11.24 -1.36 -25.65
N SER A 35 11.79 -0.75 -26.72
CA SER A 35 11.12 0.33 -27.43
C SER A 35 9.77 -0.09 -28.01
N GLU A 36 9.64 -1.32 -28.52
CA GLU A 36 8.41 -1.82 -29.10
C GLU A 36 7.29 -1.91 -28.05
N LYS A 37 7.59 -2.50 -26.88
CA LYS A 37 6.63 -2.54 -25.75
C LYS A 37 6.32 -1.16 -25.20
N ALA A 38 7.30 -0.26 -25.16
CA ALA A 38 7.09 1.11 -24.71
C ALA A 38 6.11 1.85 -25.62
N HIS A 39 6.27 1.72 -26.94
CA HIS A 39 5.35 2.28 -27.94
C HIS A 39 3.95 1.65 -27.86
N ALA A 40 3.86 0.32 -27.81
CA ALA A 40 2.57 -0.38 -27.66
C ALA A 40 1.84 0.04 -26.37
N THR A 41 2.58 0.19 -25.27
CA THR A 41 2.03 0.62 -23.97
C THR A 41 1.54 2.06 -24.03
N ALA A 42 2.34 2.99 -24.56
CA ALA A 42 1.95 4.40 -24.70
C ALA A 42 0.71 4.57 -25.60
N HIS A 43 0.65 3.84 -26.71
CA HIS A 43 -0.52 3.82 -27.59
C HIS A 43 -1.78 3.34 -26.84
N ARG A 44 -1.71 2.20 -26.14
CA ARG A 44 -2.83 1.67 -25.34
C ARG A 44 -3.32 2.68 -24.30
N PHE A 45 -2.43 3.33 -23.58
CA PHE A 45 -2.83 4.34 -22.59
C PHE A 45 -3.50 5.57 -23.22
N ALA A 46 -3.08 6.00 -24.40
CA ALA A 46 -3.76 7.06 -25.15
C ALA A 46 -5.17 6.62 -25.60
N GLU A 47 -5.33 5.36 -25.99
CA GLU A 47 -6.61 4.77 -26.37
C GLU A 47 -7.58 4.67 -25.18
N ASP A 48 -7.06 4.32 -24.01
CA ASP A 48 -7.82 4.12 -22.78
C ASP A 48 -8.01 5.41 -21.96
N CYS A 49 -7.35 6.50 -22.34
CA CYS A 49 -7.25 7.72 -21.54
C CYS A 49 -8.59 8.29 -21.06
N CYS A 50 -9.63 8.26 -21.90
CA CYS A 50 -10.98 8.74 -21.55
C CYS A 50 -12.00 7.60 -21.43
N LYS A 51 -11.57 6.33 -21.46
CA LYS A 51 -12.49 5.21 -21.21
C LYS A 51 -12.82 5.19 -19.71
N PRO A 52 -14.08 4.90 -19.32
CA PRO A 52 -14.41 4.66 -17.92
C PRO A 52 -13.50 3.55 -17.38
N LYS A 53 -12.84 3.81 -16.25
CA LYS A 53 -12.12 2.75 -15.53
C LYS A 53 -13.17 1.88 -14.87
N VAL A 54 -13.19 0.60 -15.20
CA VAL A 54 -14.12 -0.36 -14.62
C VAL A 54 -13.32 -1.39 -13.85
N CYS A 55 -13.74 -1.67 -12.62
CA CYS A 55 -13.19 -2.77 -11.83
C CYS A 55 -13.53 -4.11 -12.50
N GLU A 56 -12.78 -5.16 -12.18
CA GLU A 56 -13.08 -6.54 -12.57
C GLU A 56 -14.51 -6.99 -12.17
N CYS A 57 -15.10 -6.39 -11.14
CA CYS A 57 -16.47 -6.66 -10.71
C CYS A 57 -17.53 -5.78 -11.38
N GLY A 58 -17.20 -5.03 -12.44
CA GLY A 58 -18.14 -4.18 -13.18
C GLY A 58 -18.38 -2.79 -12.58
N VAL A 59 -17.85 -2.48 -11.39
CA VAL A 59 -18.01 -1.15 -10.77
C VAL A 59 -17.14 -0.11 -11.47
N GLU A 60 -17.73 0.99 -11.91
CA GLU A 60 -16.99 2.15 -12.40
C GLU A 60 -16.18 2.83 -11.29
N LEU A 61 -14.89 3.04 -11.54
CA LEU A 61 -13.91 3.58 -10.59
C LEU A 61 -13.74 5.10 -10.71
N GLY A 62 -14.42 5.75 -11.66
CA GLY A 62 -14.31 7.18 -11.91
C GLY A 62 -12.85 7.62 -12.10
N LYS A 63 -12.47 8.71 -11.44
CA LYS A 63 -11.11 9.29 -11.47
C LYS A 63 -10.13 8.64 -10.48
N SER A 64 -10.47 7.50 -9.90
CA SER A 64 -9.59 6.78 -8.97
C SER A 64 -8.24 6.43 -9.63
N HIS A 65 -7.16 6.53 -8.84
CA HIS A 65 -5.84 6.02 -9.22
C HIS A 65 -5.76 4.49 -9.12
N TYR A 66 -6.70 3.86 -8.44
CA TYR A 66 -6.75 2.41 -8.29
C TYR A 66 -7.37 1.72 -9.53
N THR A 67 -6.93 0.49 -9.77
CA THR A 67 -7.44 -0.40 -10.84
C THR A 67 -8.56 -1.33 -10.36
N ALA A 68 -8.87 -1.32 -9.06
CA ALA A 68 -9.94 -2.10 -8.46
C ALA A 68 -10.69 -1.27 -7.41
N CYS A 69 -11.97 -1.58 -7.24
CA CYS A 69 -12.82 -0.98 -6.23
C CYS A 69 -12.38 -1.45 -4.84
N GLU A 70 -12.76 -0.70 -3.81
CA GLU A 70 -12.40 -0.99 -2.42
C GLU A 70 -12.70 -2.44 -2.01
N LYS A 71 -13.93 -2.90 -2.28
CA LYS A 71 -14.37 -4.28 -2.01
C LYS A 71 -13.51 -5.35 -2.70
N CYS A 72 -13.15 -5.14 -3.96
CA CYS A 72 -12.28 -6.07 -4.68
C CYS A 72 -10.84 -6.05 -4.17
N ARG A 73 -10.34 -4.88 -3.72
CA ARG A 73 -9.01 -4.79 -3.10
C ARG A 73 -8.97 -5.47 -1.75
N GLU A 74 -9.98 -5.22 -0.92
CA GLU A 74 -10.17 -5.88 0.37
C GLU A 74 -10.22 -7.39 0.20
N ARG A 75 -11.11 -7.89 -0.67
CA ARG A 75 -11.19 -9.32 -1.00
C ARG A 75 -9.85 -9.90 -1.42
N LYS A 76 -9.16 -9.30 -2.40
CA LYS A 76 -7.86 -9.80 -2.88
C LYS A 76 -6.81 -9.81 -1.77
N ARG A 77 -6.84 -8.83 -0.86
CA ARG A 77 -5.96 -8.80 0.32
C ARG A 77 -6.29 -9.94 1.28
N LEU A 78 -7.56 -10.19 1.57
CA LEU A 78 -7.98 -11.26 2.47
C LEU A 78 -7.73 -12.66 1.88
N GLU A 79 -7.93 -12.84 0.57
CA GLU A 79 -7.60 -14.08 -0.16
C GLU A 79 -6.10 -14.40 -0.09
N ALA A 80 -5.25 -13.37 -0.10
CA ALA A 80 -3.80 -13.52 -0.01
C ALA A 80 -3.26 -13.56 1.43
N ALA A 81 -4.09 -13.24 2.43
CA ALA A 81 -3.68 -13.18 3.82
C ALA A 81 -3.52 -14.59 4.40
N GLN A 82 -2.49 -14.76 5.22
CA GLN A 82 -2.32 -15.95 6.05
C GLN A 82 -3.31 -15.88 7.22
N VAL A 83 -4.13 -16.92 7.39
CA VAL A 83 -4.98 -17.06 8.56
C VAL A 83 -4.14 -17.47 9.77
N VAL A 84 -4.22 -16.69 10.84
CA VAL A 84 -3.64 -16.97 12.16
C VAL A 84 -4.77 -17.38 13.09
N LYS A 85 -4.58 -18.44 13.88
CA LYS A 85 -5.59 -18.84 14.86
C LYS A 85 -5.59 -17.85 16.02
N ALA A 86 -6.78 -17.52 16.52
CA ALA A 86 -6.95 -16.63 17.66
C ALA A 86 -6.17 -17.11 18.91
N GLU A 87 -6.12 -18.42 19.15
CA GLU A 87 -5.39 -19.03 20.29
C GLU A 87 -3.87 -18.89 20.20
N ASP A 88 -3.33 -18.70 19.00
CA ASP A 88 -1.88 -18.63 18.75
C ASP A 88 -1.36 -17.17 18.72
N TYR A 89 -2.24 -16.18 18.91
CA TYR A 89 -1.90 -14.77 18.81
C TYR A 89 -2.18 -14.00 20.09
N HIS A 90 -1.17 -13.25 20.54
CA HIS A 90 -1.26 -12.36 21.69
C HIS A 90 -0.69 -10.99 21.31
N GLY A 91 -1.48 -9.95 21.49
CA GLY A 91 -1.08 -8.57 21.26
C GLY A 91 -2.15 -7.78 20.53
N VAL A 92 -1.78 -6.56 20.15
CA VAL A 92 -2.65 -5.60 19.49
C VAL A 92 -3.15 -6.17 18.16
N VAL A 93 -4.41 -5.94 17.86
CA VAL A 93 -5.04 -6.25 16.57
C VAL A 93 -5.69 -5.00 16.00
N GLN A 94 -5.99 -5.01 14.71
CA GLN A 94 -6.65 -3.87 14.06
C GLN A 94 -7.85 -4.33 13.22
N SER A 95 -8.95 -3.61 13.36
CA SER A 95 -10.16 -3.73 12.54
C SER A 95 -10.27 -2.52 11.62
N GLU A 96 -10.64 -2.75 10.36
CA GLU A 96 -10.99 -1.66 9.44
C GLU A 96 -12.45 -1.20 9.58
N THR A 97 -13.28 -1.93 10.35
CA THR A 97 -14.73 -1.67 10.45
C THR A 97 -15.16 -1.05 11.78
N ASN A 98 -14.24 -0.91 12.74
CA ASN A 98 -14.54 -0.53 14.11
C ASN A 98 -13.64 0.62 14.57
N SER A 99 -14.04 1.28 15.66
CA SER A 99 -13.25 2.38 16.22
C SER A 99 -12.09 1.92 17.11
N GLY A 100 -12.19 0.76 17.79
CA GLY A 100 -11.13 0.23 18.66
C GLY A 100 -10.98 0.94 20.01
N ASP A 101 -10.51 0.22 21.05
CA ASP A 101 -10.29 0.79 22.41
C ASP A 101 -9.13 1.80 22.41
N TRP A 102 -8.18 1.65 21.48
CA TRP A 102 -7.07 2.58 21.27
C TRP A 102 -7.37 3.61 20.17
N GLY A 103 -8.55 3.58 19.57
CA GLY A 103 -8.92 4.41 18.42
C GLY A 103 -8.40 3.86 17.09
N GLU A 104 -8.93 4.41 15.98
CA GLU A 104 -8.54 4.05 14.60
C GLU A 104 -8.61 2.54 14.27
N GLY A 105 -9.47 1.83 15.00
CA GLY A 105 -9.71 0.40 14.85
C GLY A 105 -8.71 -0.50 15.56
N TYR A 106 -7.78 0.06 16.34
CA TYR A 106 -6.85 -0.73 17.15
C TYR A 106 -7.51 -1.24 18.42
N PHE A 107 -7.34 -2.54 18.66
CA PHE A 107 -7.71 -3.20 19.90
C PHE A 107 -6.46 -3.65 20.65
N SER A 108 -6.38 -3.40 21.95
CA SER A 108 -5.21 -3.81 22.75
C SER A 108 -4.98 -5.33 22.76
N ASP A 109 -6.06 -6.12 22.71
CA ASP A 109 -6.05 -7.54 22.39
C ASP A 109 -7.41 -8.03 21.84
N LEU A 110 -7.52 -9.34 21.59
CA LEU A 110 -8.74 -9.96 21.07
C LEU A 110 -9.93 -9.93 22.05
N GLY A 111 -9.67 -9.92 23.36
CA GLY A 111 -10.68 -9.89 24.41
C GLY A 111 -11.44 -8.56 24.45
N GLU A 112 -10.74 -7.46 24.21
CA GLU A 112 -11.32 -6.11 24.21
C GLU A 112 -12.31 -5.84 23.08
N ILE A 113 -12.29 -6.65 22.01
CA ILE A 113 -13.16 -6.44 20.85
C ILE A 113 -14.64 -6.47 21.26
N SER A 114 -15.04 -7.51 22.00
CA SER A 114 -16.44 -7.68 22.38
C SER A 114 -16.88 -6.62 23.39
N GLU A 115 -16.02 -6.31 24.37
CA GLU A 115 -16.30 -5.29 25.38
C GLU A 115 -16.49 -3.91 24.75
N HIS A 116 -15.58 -3.52 23.86
CA HIS A 116 -15.67 -2.25 23.14
C HIS A 116 -16.89 -2.18 22.23
N CYS A 117 -17.15 -3.23 21.44
CA CYS A 117 -18.27 -3.24 20.50
C CYS A 117 -19.61 -3.12 21.23
N HIS A 118 -19.81 -3.85 22.33
CA HIS A 118 -20.99 -3.72 23.17
C HIS A 118 -21.09 -2.35 23.85
N GLY A 119 -19.96 -1.78 24.29
CA GLY A 119 -19.93 -0.46 24.93
C GLY A 119 -20.25 0.71 23.99
N HIS A 120 -20.04 0.54 22.68
CA HIS A 120 -20.18 1.59 21.66
C HIS A 120 -21.29 1.33 20.62
N ASP A 121 -22.13 0.31 20.82
CA ASP A 121 -23.18 -0.10 19.87
C ASP A 121 -22.61 -0.40 18.46
N GLU A 122 -21.39 -0.95 18.42
CA GLU A 122 -20.73 -1.37 17.19
C GLU A 122 -20.95 -2.87 16.96
N THR A 123 -21.01 -3.25 15.69
CA THR A 123 -21.01 -4.67 15.33
C THR A 123 -19.59 -5.22 15.42
N GLU A 124 -19.41 -6.35 16.10
CA GLU A 124 -18.11 -7.03 16.15
C GLU A 124 -17.60 -7.34 14.73
N PRO A 125 -16.31 -7.12 14.45
CA PRO A 125 -15.75 -7.40 13.12
C PRO A 125 -15.79 -8.89 12.80
N ALA A 126 -15.91 -9.23 11.52
CA ALA A 126 -15.82 -10.61 11.07
C ALA A 126 -14.39 -11.17 11.16
N TYR A 127 -13.41 -10.28 11.09
CA TYR A 127 -11.98 -10.58 11.13
C TYR A 127 -11.20 -9.35 11.59
N VAL A 128 -9.99 -9.56 12.08
CA VAL A 128 -9.03 -8.49 12.42
C VAL A 128 -7.66 -8.82 11.85
N PHE A 129 -6.86 -7.80 11.57
CA PHE A 129 -5.45 -7.98 11.22
C PHE A 129 -4.59 -8.08 12.49
N THR A 130 -3.56 -8.91 12.43
CA THR A 130 -2.50 -8.86 13.46
C THR A 130 -1.73 -7.54 13.34
N CYS A 131 -0.99 -7.16 14.36
CA CYS A 131 -0.12 -5.98 14.33
C CYS A 131 1.34 -6.39 14.48
N THR A 132 2.22 -5.64 13.83
CA THR A 132 3.66 -5.70 14.05
C THR A 132 4.06 -4.60 15.02
N GLU A 133 4.71 -4.97 16.11
CA GLU A 133 5.32 -4.03 17.05
C GLU A 133 6.55 -3.37 16.41
N LYS A 134 6.65 -2.06 16.52
CA LYS A 134 7.83 -1.29 16.14
C LYS A 134 8.33 -0.51 17.35
N LEU A 135 9.54 -0.86 17.80
CA LEU A 135 10.22 -0.13 18.85
C LEU A 135 10.75 1.21 18.34
N LEU A 136 10.81 2.19 19.24
CA LEU A 136 11.57 3.40 19.02
C LEU A 136 13.06 3.02 18.91
N GLN A 137 13.61 3.17 17.70
CA GLN A 137 15.01 2.93 17.44
C GLN A 137 15.56 4.08 16.61
N ILE A 138 16.73 4.56 17.02
CA ILE A 138 17.51 5.52 16.24
C ILE A 138 18.39 4.74 15.27
N ASP A 139 18.36 5.12 14.01
CA ASP A 139 19.27 4.59 12.99
C ASP A 139 20.47 5.54 12.83
N PRO A 140 21.68 5.13 13.27
CA PRO A 140 22.88 5.96 13.15
C PRO A 140 23.28 6.24 11.70
N GLU A 141 23.01 5.32 10.76
CA GLU A 141 23.34 5.49 9.35
C GLU A 141 22.51 6.63 8.75
N SER A 142 21.19 6.58 8.94
CA SER A 142 20.30 7.68 8.55
C SER A 142 20.70 9.03 9.17
N ILE A 143 21.19 9.08 10.40
CA ILE A 143 21.65 10.33 11.01
C ILE A 143 22.86 10.89 10.27
N LEU A 144 23.88 10.06 10.03
CA LEU A 144 25.11 10.51 9.37
C LEU A 144 24.84 10.92 7.92
N LEU A 145 24.00 10.17 7.20
CA LEU A 145 23.57 10.52 5.85
C LEU A 145 22.89 11.89 5.81
N ASN A 146 21.93 12.15 6.72
CA ASN A 146 21.28 13.45 6.80
C ASN A 146 22.23 14.59 7.21
N ALA A 147 23.22 14.31 8.07
CA ALA A 147 24.19 15.32 8.48
C ALA A 147 25.17 15.70 7.35
N ALA A 148 25.43 14.77 6.42
CA ALA A 148 26.33 14.95 5.29
C ALA A 148 25.63 15.34 3.98
N ASP A 149 24.31 15.49 3.95
CA ASP A 149 23.50 15.69 2.72
C ASP A 149 23.93 16.93 1.92
N ASP A 150 24.30 18.02 2.61
CA ASP A 150 24.79 19.26 1.99
C ASP A 150 26.32 19.31 1.79
N MET A 151 27.03 18.22 2.10
CA MET A 151 28.49 18.13 1.99
C MET A 151 28.91 17.56 0.62
N HIS A 152 30.21 17.63 0.33
CA HIS A 152 30.76 16.98 -0.88
C HIS A 152 30.54 15.47 -0.84
N GLU A 153 30.46 14.81 -2.00
CA GLU A 153 30.15 13.36 -2.12
C GLU A 153 31.11 12.45 -1.32
N ASP A 154 32.33 12.91 -1.04
CA ASP A 154 33.34 12.20 -0.24
C ASP A 154 33.28 12.49 1.27
N ALA A 155 32.31 13.28 1.73
CA ALA A 155 32.22 13.68 3.14
C ALA A 155 31.94 12.49 4.06
N HIS A 156 31.21 11.48 3.57
CA HIS A 156 30.91 10.27 4.31
C HIS A 156 32.19 9.48 4.67
N ASP A 157 33.16 9.42 3.76
CA ASP A 157 34.44 8.71 3.97
C ASP A 157 35.37 9.44 4.94
N GLN A 158 35.08 10.69 5.26
CA GLN A 158 35.85 11.54 6.16
C GLN A 158 35.25 11.60 7.58
N ILE A 159 34.16 10.87 7.84
CA ILE A 159 33.57 10.81 9.17
C ILE A 159 34.48 10.00 10.09
N GLU A 160 35.12 10.69 11.03
CA GLU A 160 35.91 10.05 12.07
C GLU A 160 35.01 9.46 13.17
N ALA A 161 35.40 8.29 13.72
CA ALA A 161 34.73 7.62 14.83
C ALA A 161 33.23 7.29 14.62
N ALA A 162 32.80 7.06 13.37
CA ALA A 162 31.43 6.63 13.07
C ALA A 162 31.05 5.34 13.81
N ASP A 163 31.98 4.40 13.95
CA ASP A 163 31.80 3.14 14.68
C ASP A 163 31.47 3.35 16.17
N GLU A 164 32.06 4.36 16.82
CA GLU A 164 31.75 4.73 18.21
C GLU A 164 30.29 5.21 18.35
N LEU A 165 29.82 6.04 17.40
CA LEU A 165 28.43 6.49 17.36
C LEU A 165 27.46 5.31 17.15
N PHE A 166 27.78 4.40 16.23
CA PHE A 166 26.98 3.20 15.98
C PHE A 166 26.89 2.32 17.24
N ALA A 167 28.01 2.09 17.92
CA ALA A 167 28.05 1.30 19.14
C ALA A 167 27.21 1.95 20.26
N PHE A 168 27.36 3.26 20.45
CA PHE A 168 26.60 4.02 21.44
C PHE A 168 25.09 3.94 21.16
N ILE A 169 24.67 4.25 19.93
CA ILE A 169 23.24 4.25 19.56
C ILE A 169 22.65 2.84 19.66
N LYS A 170 23.39 1.82 19.22
CA LYS A 170 22.94 0.43 19.35
C LYS A 170 22.68 0.06 20.80
N GLU A 171 23.57 0.42 21.72
CA GLU A 171 23.36 0.17 23.14
C GLU A 171 22.28 1.07 23.77
N TRP A 172 22.12 2.30 23.30
CA TRP A 172 21.01 3.14 23.74
C TRP A 172 19.65 2.57 23.29
N ASN A 173 19.58 2.02 22.07
CA ASN A 173 18.38 1.40 21.51
C ASN A 173 17.94 0.16 22.31
N THR A 174 18.87 -0.62 22.88
CA THR A 174 18.49 -1.80 23.71
C THR A 174 17.80 -1.41 25.02
N LYS A 175 17.93 -0.15 25.45
CA LYS A 175 17.30 0.40 26.65
C LYS A 175 15.91 0.98 26.37
N GLN A 176 15.48 1.03 25.10
CA GLN A 176 14.19 1.60 24.73
C GLN A 176 13.08 0.54 24.81
N HIS A 177 11.97 0.96 25.43
CA HIS A 177 10.74 0.16 25.51
C HIS A 177 9.54 0.90 24.89
N CYS A 178 9.73 2.14 24.45
CA CYS A 178 8.72 2.90 23.72
C CYS A 178 8.44 2.19 22.40
N LYS A 179 7.16 1.96 22.11
CA LYS A 179 6.71 1.15 20.99
C LYS A 179 5.44 1.70 20.37
N THR A 180 5.26 1.38 19.10
CA THR A 180 4.04 1.62 18.33
C THR A 180 3.68 0.35 17.57
N TYR A 181 2.49 0.31 16.99
CA TYR A 181 1.96 -0.84 16.27
C TYR A 181 1.54 -0.44 14.87
N TYR A 182 1.80 -1.34 13.92
CA TYR A 182 1.33 -1.19 12.54
C TYR A 182 0.53 -2.43 12.15
N PRO A 183 -0.59 -2.29 11.42
CA PRO A 183 -1.36 -3.45 11.01
C PRO A 183 -0.56 -4.28 10.01
N ASN A 184 -0.53 -5.58 10.25
CA ASN A 184 0.04 -6.56 9.34
C ASN A 184 -1.04 -7.04 8.37
N TRP A 185 -1.17 -6.33 7.26
CA TRP A 185 -2.15 -6.62 6.20
C TRP A 185 -2.01 -8.00 5.54
N LYS A 186 -0.97 -8.77 5.88
CA LYS A 186 -0.72 -10.12 5.37
C LYS A 186 -1.22 -11.22 6.29
N GLN A 187 -1.66 -10.89 7.50
CA GLN A 187 -2.11 -11.86 8.49
C GLN A 187 -3.45 -11.46 9.07
N VAL A 188 -4.38 -12.42 9.10
CA VAL A 188 -5.75 -12.18 9.53
C VAL A 188 -6.16 -13.21 10.58
N ILE A 189 -6.91 -12.76 11.58
CA ILE A 189 -7.59 -13.63 12.55
C ILE A 189 -9.08 -13.55 12.25
N ILE A 190 -9.70 -14.70 12.00
CA ILE A 190 -11.13 -14.80 11.68
C ILE A 190 -11.90 -14.93 13.00
N LEU A 191 -12.87 -14.04 13.22
CA LEU A 191 -13.73 -14.03 14.41
C LEU A 191 -15.13 -14.59 14.10
N ASP A 192 -15.60 -14.39 12.86
CA ASP A 192 -16.84 -14.97 12.35
C ASP A 192 -16.63 -15.51 10.94
N GLN A 193 -16.58 -16.84 10.82
CA GLN A 193 -16.35 -17.53 9.55
C GLN A 193 -17.44 -17.23 8.50
N ALA A 194 -18.72 -17.14 8.92
CA ALA A 194 -19.81 -16.96 7.98
C ALA A 194 -19.78 -15.55 7.36
N ARG A 195 -19.51 -14.53 8.18
CA ARG A 195 -19.35 -13.15 7.69
C ARG A 195 -18.05 -12.98 6.90
N PHE A 196 -16.95 -13.62 7.31
CA PHE A 196 -15.70 -13.62 6.55
C PHE A 196 -15.88 -14.23 5.15
N ASP A 197 -16.50 -15.42 5.06
CA ASP A 197 -16.81 -16.06 3.78
C ASP A 197 -17.71 -15.20 2.90
N ALA A 198 -18.64 -14.44 3.50
CA ALA A 198 -19.52 -13.54 2.75
C ALA A 198 -18.74 -12.37 2.13
N VAL A 199 -17.69 -11.86 2.78
CA VAL A 199 -16.78 -10.86 2.20
C VAL A 199 -16.05 -11.45 0.99
N LEU A 200 -15.55 -12.69 1.12
CA LEU A 200 -14.86 -13.37 0.02
C LEU A 200 -15.77 -13.70 -1.16
N LYS A 201 -17.04 -14.05 -0.91
CA LYS A 201 -18.03 -14.42 -1.93
C LYS A 201 -18.67 -13.25 -2.65
N GLN A 202 -18.37 -11.99 -2.30
CA GLN A 202 -18.99 -10.84 -2.96
C GLN A 202 -18.76 -10.91 -4.49
N PRO A 203 -19.83 -10.82 -5.30
CA PRO A 203 -19.78 -11.20 -6.71
C PRO A 203 -18.82 -10.31 -7.50
N THR A 204 -18.00 -10.96 -8.35
CA THR A 204 -17.58 -10.35 -9.60
C THR A 204 -18.83 -10.28 -10.48
N TYR A 205 -19.39 -9.11 -10.75
CA TYR A 205 -20.43 -9.04 -11.77
C TYR A 205 -19.76 -9.39 -13.11
N PRO A 206 -20.20 -10.45 -13.80
CA PRO A 206 -19.75 -10.70 -15.16
C PRO A 206 -20.28 -9.57 -16.05
N ILE A 207 -19.38 -9.00 -16.84
CA ILE A 207 -19.67 -8.04 -17.91
C ILE A 207 -20.43 -8.76 -19.02
#